data_AF-A0A7W4PQK9-F1
#
_entry.id   AF-A0A7W4PQK9-F1
#
_cell.length_a   1.000
_cell.length_b   1.000
_cell.length_c   1.000
_cell.angle_alpha   90.00
_cell.angle_beta   90.00
_cell.angle_gamma   90.00
#
_symmetry.space_group_name_H-M   'P 1'
#
loop_
_entity.id
_entity.type
_entity.pdbx_description
1 polymer ?
#
loop_
_entity_poly.entity_id
_entity_poly.type
_entity_poly.pdbx_seq_one_letter_code
_entity_poly.pdbx_strand_id
1 'polypeptide(L)'
;MDATPLTVIAEFTTTDENRTKFLEFCAHDARHSVADEAGCHAFDVLLPDGEPNGVILHEVYTDRAAFDTHLTTPHYKVFADAVRDLGIQTVAVRFLATHPA
;
A
#
# COMPACT_ATOMS: atom_id res chain seq x y z
N MET A 1 -27.70 1.05 -1.29
CA MET A 1 -26.82 0.95 -2.47
C MET A 1 -25.48 0.56 -1.90
N ASP A 2 -25.03 -0.66 -2.16
CA ASP A 2 -23.75 -1.11 -1.66
C ASP A 2 -22.68 -0.26 -2.36
N ALA A 3 -21.97 0.57 -1.59
CA ALA A 3 -20.94 1.42 -2.14
C ALA A 3 -19.84 0.52 -2.72
N THR A 4 -19.39 0.84 -3.94
CA THR A 4 -18.24 0.15 -4.52
C THR A 4 -17.02 0.38 -3.63
N PRO A 5 -16.27 -0.68 -3.23
CA PRO A 5 -15.03 -0.54 -2.49
C PRO A 5 -14.06 0.44 -3.15
N LEU A 6 -13.30 1.15 -2.33
CA LEU A 6 -12.21 2.01 -2.78
C LEU A 6 -10.97 1.16 -3.02
N THR A 7 -10.40 1.22 -4.23
CA THR A 7 -9.09 0.64 -4.51
C THR A 7 -8.02 1.73 -4.53
N VAL A 8 -6.90 1.48 -3.86
CA VAL A 8 -5.71 2.32 -3.91
C VAL A 8 -4.58 1.56 -4.60
N ILE A 9 -3.92 2.23 -5.54
CA ILE A 9 -2.68 1.75 -6.16
C ILE A 9 -1.58 2.75 -5.83
N ALA A 10 -0.67 2.35 -4.95
CA ALA A 10 0.52 3.14 -4.62
C ALA A 10 1.75 2.52 -5.28
N GLU A 11 2.50 3.33 -6.04
CA GLU A 11 3.66 2.88 -6.80
C GLU A 11 4.92 3.54 -6.25
N PHE A 12 5.97 2.74 -6.11
CA PHE A 12 7.24 3.16 -5.55
C PHE A 12 8.40 2.66 -6.41
N THR A 13 9.50 3.41 -6.37
CA THR A 13 10.80 2.96 -6.86
C THR A 13 11.80 2.97 -5.71
N THR A 14 12.49 1.85 -5.51
CA THR A 14 13.57 1.68 -4.54
C THR A 14 14.94 1.59 -5.23
N THR A 15 15.96 1.15 -4.51
CA THR A 15 17.29 0.84 -5.01
C THR A 15 17.65 -0.61 -4.68
N ASP A 16 18.62 -1.18 -5.39
CA ASP A 16 19.07 -2.56 -5.13
C ASP A 16 19.51 -2.77 -3.66
N GLU A 17 20.15 -1.75 -3.07
CA GLU A 17 20.62 -1.77 -1.67
C GLU A 17 19.44 -1.81 -0.67
N ASN A 18 18.40 -1.01 -0.90
CA ASN A 18 17.29 -0.88 0.03
C ASN A 18 16.13 -1.83 -0.25
N ARG A 19 16.14 -2.55 -1.38
CA ARG A 19 15.01 -3.35 -1.87
C ARG A 19 14.50 -4.35 -0.84
N THR A 20 15.37 -5.21 -0.32
CA THR A 20 14.97 -6.26 0.63
C THR A 20 14.30 -5.65 1.87
N LYS A 21 14.93 -4.63 2.44
CA LYS A 21 14.42 -3.96 3.64
C LYS A 21 13.11 -3.22 3.39
N PHE A 22 12.97 -2.58 2.22
CA PHE A 22 11.72 -1.93 1.84
C PHE A 22 10.58 -2.92 1.71
N LEU A 23 10.82 -4.09 1.10
CA LEU A 23 9.82 -5.15 0.97
C LEU A 23 9.37 -5.71 2.33
N GLU A 24 10.27 -5.78 3.33
CA GLU A 24 9.90 -6.16 4.70
C GLU A 24 8.91 -5.17 5.32
N PHE A 25 9.11 -3.86 5.11
CA PHE A 25 8.19 -2.83 5.60
C PHE A 25 6.85 -2.85 4.85
N CYS A 26 6.85 -3.02 3.52
CA CYS A 26 5.61 -3.20 2.75
C CYS A 26 4.83 -4.43 3.25
N ALA A 27 5.51 -5.56 3.47
CA ALA A 27 4.88 -6.78 3.96
C ALA A 27 4.35 -6.63 5.39
N HIS A 28 5.06 -5.87 6.25
CA HIS A 28 4.59 -5.55 7.59
C HIS A 28 3.28 -4.74 7.55
N ASP A 29 3.26 -3.68 6.74
CA ASP A 29 2.11 -2.79 6.58
C ASP A 29 0.90 -3.54 6.02
N ALA A 30 1.11 -4.32 4.95
CA ALA A 30 0.08 -5.14 4.34
C ALA A 30 -0.52 -6.16 5.31
N ARG A 31 0.34 -6.90 6.04
CA ARG A 31 -0.11 -7.93 6.97
C ARG A 31 -0.97 -7.34 8.10
N HIS A 32 -0.54 -6.21 8.67
CA HIS A 32 -1.26 -5.58 9.77
C HIS A 32 -2.53 -4.88 9.29
N SER A 33 -2.51 -4.27 8.09
CA SER A 33 -3.71 -3.66 7.52
C SER A 33 -4.83 -4.70 7.37
N VAL A 34 -4.54 -5.86 6.77
CA VAL A 34 -5.54 -6.91 6.59
C VAL A 34 -5.96 -7.56 7.91
N ALA A 35 -5.04 -7.73 8.86
CA ALA A 35 -5.34 -8.41 10.12
C ALA A 35 -6.09 -7.53 11.14
N ASP A 36 -5.77 -6.24 11.18
CA ASP A 36 -6.13 -5.36 12.29
C ASP A 36 -7.14 -4.27 11.88
N GLU A 37 -7.29 -3.98 10.58
CA GLU A 37 -8.22 -2.95 10.10
C GLU A 37 -9.50 -3.57 9.53
N ALA A 38 -10.63 -3.35 10.21
CA ALA A 38 -11.93 -3.86 9.76
C ALA A 38 -12.36 -3.37 8.36
N GLY A 39 -11.83 -2.22 7.92
CA GLY A 39 -12.13 -1.60 6.63
C GLY A 39 -11.15 -1.96 5.51
N CYS A 40 -10.09 -2.73 5.78
CA CYS A 40 -9.13 -3.20 4.77
C CYS A 40 -9.54 -4.62 4.33
N HIS A 41 -9.77 -4.80 3.03
CA HIS A 41 -10.23 -6.07 2.46
C HIS A 41 -9.13 -6.84 1.74
N ALA A 42 -8.16 -6.12 1.17
CA ALA A 42 -6.97 -6.69 0.56
C ALA A 42 -5.83 -5.68 0.64
N PHE A 43 -4.61 -6.19 0.80
CA PHE A 43 -3.39 -5.40 0.71
C PHE A 43 -2.29 -6.33 0.17
N ASP A 44 -1.99 -6.19 -1.11
CA ASP A 44 -0.99 -7.00 -1.80
C ASP A 44 0.26 -6.17 -2.11
N VAL A 45 1.43 -6.76 -1.87
CA VAL A 45 2.71 -6.21 -2.32
C VAL A 45 3.06 -6.86 -3.66
N LEU A 46 2.99 -6.08 -4.73
CA LEU A 46 3.18 -6.52 -6.10
C LEU A 46 4.55 -6.06 -6.63
N LEU A 47 5.17 -6.94 -7.42
CA LEU A 47 6.46 -6.70 -8.07
C LEU A 47 6.25 -6.66 -9.59
N PRO A 48 6.30 -5.48 -10.23
CA PRO A 48 6.15 -5.38 -11.68
C PRO A 48 7.25 -6.15 -12.42
N ASP A 49 6.85 -6.87 -13.47
CA ASP A 49 7.78 -7.61 -14.31
C ASP A 49 8.67 -6.64 -15.11
N GLY A 50 9.97 -6.96 -15.23
CA GLY A 50 10.95 -6.11 -15.90
C GLY A 50 11.41 -4.87 -15.11
N GLU A 51 10.88 -4.63 -13.91
CA GLU A 51 11.21 -3.47 -13.06
C GLU A 51 11.76 -3.94 -11.70
N PRO A 52 13.06 -4.27 -11.59
CA PRO A 52 13.61 -4.92 -10.39
C PRO A 52 13.45 -4.10 -9.11
N ASN A 53 13.37 -2.77 -9.23
CA ASN A 53 13.20 -1.83 -8.13
C ASN A 53 11.79 -1.21 -8.06
N GLY A 54 10.86 -1.68 -8.90
CA GLY A 54 9.46 -1.30 -8.81
C GLY A 54 8.78 -2.07 -7.68
N VAL A 55 7.93 -1.37 -6.92
CA VAL A 55 7.04 -1.97 -5.92
C VAL A 55 5.68 -1.29 -6.05
N ILE A 56 4.62 -2.09 -6.12
CA ILE A 56 3.24 -1.60 -6.20
C ILE A 56 2.48 -2.16 -5.01
N LEU A 57 1.77 -1.30 -4.29
CA LEU A 57 0.82 -1.70 -3.26
C LEU A 57 -0.57 -1.64 -3.86
N HIS A 58 -1.27 -2.77 -3.83
CA HIS A 58 -2.67 -2.88 -4.20
C HIS A 58 -3.50 -3.01 -2.93
N GLU A 59 -4.29 -2.00 -2.64
CA GLU A 59 -5.03 -1.91 -1.39
C GLU A 59 -6.52 -1.76 -1.72
N VAL A 60 -7.38 -2.48 -1.01
CA VAL A 60 -8.84 -2.41 -1.18
C VAL A 60 -9.47 -2.11 0.16
N TYR A 61 -10.22 -1.02 0.22
CA TYR A 61 -10.89 -0.54 1.41
C TYR A 61 -12.40 -0.46 1.22
N THR A 62 -13.14 -0.55 2.32
CA THR A 62 -14.61 -0.34 2.31
C THR A 62 -14.97 1.00 1.67
N ASP A 63 -14.27 2.06 2.05
CA ASP A 63 -14.47 3.42 1.58
C ASP A 63 -13.25 4.30 1.85
N ARG A 64 -13.40 5.60 1.62
CA ARG A 64 -12.36 6.60 1.89
C ARG A 64 -12.06 6.76 3.39
N ALA A 65 -13.04 6.64 4.27
CA ALA A 65 -12.82 6.80 5.71
C ALA A 65 -11.99 5.63 6.29
N ALA A 66 -12.15 4.42 5.74
CA ALA A 66 -11.30 3.28 6.05
C ALA A 66 -9.83 3.54 5.66
N PHE A 67 -9.58 4.05 4.45
CA PHE A 67 -8.23 4.46 4.03
C PHE A 67 -7.67 5.62 4.89
N ASP A 68 -8.48 6.64 5.20
CA ASP A 68 -8.02 7.73 6.06
C ASP A 68 -7.67 7.22 7.47
N THR A 69 -8.35 6.18 7.96
CA THR A 69 -8.01 5.49 9.21
C THR A 69 -6.68 4.75 9.08
N HIS A 70 -6.46 4.01 8.00
CA HIS A 70 -5.19 3.32 7.70
C HIS A 70 -3.98 4.25 7.88
N LEU A 71 -4.06 5.48 7.35
CA LEU A 71 -2.99 6.49 7.45
C LEU A 71 -2.65 6.96 8.87
N THR A 72 -3.46 6.60 9.87
CA THR A 72 -3.24 6.94 11.29
C THR A 72 -2.71 5.77 12.12
N THR A 73 -2.60 4.58 11.51
CA THR A 73 -2.25 3.36 12.24
C THR A 73 -0.76 3.28 12.59
N PRO A 74 -0.39 2.52 13.63
CA PRO A 74 1.01 2.32 13.99
C PRO A 74 1.84 1.64 12.89
N HIS A 75 1.29 0.65 12.19
CA HIS A 75 2.01 -0.06 11.12
C HIS A 75 2.22 0.82 9.88
N TYR A 76 1.23 1.62 9.49
CA TYR A 76 1.41 2.64 8.44
C TYR A 76 2.51 3.63 8.81
N LYS A 77 2.56 4.08 10.07
CA LYS A 77 3.62 4.99 10.52
C LYS A 77 5.02 4.37 10.35
N VAL A 78 5.17 3.09 10.65
CA VAL A 78 6.44 2.36 10.44
C VAL A 78 6.80 2.33 8.94
N PHE A 79 5.83 2.06 8.07
CA PHE A 79 6.03 2.11 6.62
C PHE A 79 6.40 3.51 6.12
N ALA A 80 5.66 4.54 6.53
CA ALA A 80 5.92 5.94 6.14
C ALA A 80 7.29 6.43 6.60
N ASP A 81 7.71 6.04 7.82
CA ASP A 81 9.05 6.32 8.33
C ASP A 81 10.12 5.61 7.47
N ALA A 82 9.90 4.35 7.07
CA ALA A 82 10.80 3.62 6.18
C ALA A 82 10.90 4.23 4.78
N VAL A 83 9.78 4.68 4.19
CA VAL A 83 9.76 5.39 2.90
C VAL A 83 10.70 6.60 2.94
N ARG A 84 10.61 7.41 4.00
CA ARG A 84 11.49 8.56 4.20
C ARG A 84 12.94 8.16 4.45
N ASP A 85 13.17 7.26 5.41
CA ASP A 85 14.51 6.96 5.92
C ASP A 85 15.36 6.17 4.91
N LEU A 86 14.73 5.39 4.03
CA LEU A 86 15.39 4.67 2.94
C LEU A 86 15.44 5.48 1.63
N GLY A 87 14.88 6.70 1.61
CA GLY A 87 14.82 7.55 0.41
C GLY A 87 14.02 6.95 -0.73
N ILE A 88 12.93 6.25 -0.43
CA ILE A 88 12.08 5.61 -1.44
C ILE A 88 11.32 6.68 -2.23
N GLN A 89 11.35 6.56 -3.56
CA GLN A 89 10.59 7.45 -4.42
C GLN A 89 9.15 6.97 -4.52
N THR A 90 8.19 7.82 -4.13
CA THR A 90 6.78 7.60 -4.47
C THR A 90 6.54 8.06 -5.91
N VAL A 91 6.11 7.14 -6.77
CA VAL A 91 5.81 7.40 -8.19
C VAL A 91 4.39 7.89 -8.36
N ALA A 92 3.42 7.21 -7.74
CA ALA A 92 2.01 7.57 -7.81
C ALA A 92 1.24 7.03 -6.62
N VAL A 93 0.14 7.68 -6.27
CA VAL A 93 -0.93 7.13 -5.43
C VAL A 93 -2.25 7.41 -6.13
N ARG A 94 -2.94 6.36 -6.57
CA ARG A 94 -4.19 6.47 -7.33
C ARG A 94 -5.35 5.93 -6.51
N PHE A 95 -6.45 6.67 -6.52
CA PHE A 95 -7.72 6.25 -5.93
C PHE A 95 -8.66 5.85 -7.05
N LEU A 96 -9.15 4.63 -7.01
CA LEU A 96 -9.89 3.99 -8.08
C LEU A 96 -11.24 3.49 -7.55
N ALA A 97 -12.28 3.65 -8.38
CA ALA A 97 -13.56 2.99 -8.16
C ALA A 97 -13.70 1.81 -9.13
N THR A 98 -14.18 0.68 -8.64
CA THR A 98 -14.44 -0.49 -9.48
C THR A 98 -15.70 -0.26 -10.32
N HIS A 99 -15.58 -0.34 -11.64
CA HIS A 99 -16.75 -0.35 -12.51
C HIS A 99 -17.42 -1.74 -12.43
N PRO A 100 -18.74 -1.82 -12.19
CA PRO A 100 -19.45 -3.10 -12.23
C PRO A 100 -19.42 -3.69 -13.65
N ALA A 101 -19.31 -5.02 -13.76
CA ALA A 101 -19.30 -5.70 -15.06
C ALA A 101 -20.61 -5.54 -15.84
#